data_AF-A0A7Y5RKK6-F1
#
_entry.id   AF-A0A7Y5RKK6-F1
#
_cell.length_a   1.000
_cell.length_b   1.000
_cell.length_c   1.000
_cell.angle_alpha   90.00
_cell.angle_beta   90.00
_cell.angle_gamma   90.00
#
_symmetry.space_group_name_H-M   'P 1'
#
loop_
_entity.id
_entity.type
_entity.pdbx_description
1 polymer ?
#
loop_
_entity_poly.entity_id
_entity_poly.type
_entity_poly.pdbx_seq_one_letter_code
_entity_poly.pdbx_strand_id
1 'polypeptide(L)'
;MRVDHVSYAAEAGGLKATADRLSKLIGVTAVDGGVHPRFGTRNVIFPLAKDHYLEVVEVLDHPASDKAPFGQAVRAASEAGGGWLGWVVAVDDISVVEHRLGRESVPGNRHRPDGTELKWRQLGIKGLMADP
;
A
#
# COMPACT_ATOMS: atom_id res chain seq x y z
N MET A 1 19.07 3.01 -2.79
CA MET A 1 17.66 3.24 -3.21
C MET A 1 17.27 2.16 -4.21
N ARG A 2 16.11 1.53 -4.04
CA ARG A 2 15.56 0.53 -4.98
C ARG A 2 14.06 0.68 -5.05
N VAL A 3 13.42 0.29 -6.16
CA VAL A 3 11.96 0.09 -6.15
C VAL A 3 11.64 -0.99 -5.12
N ASP A 4 10.65 -0.74 -4.28
CA ASP A 4 10.21 -1.70 -3.28
C ASP A 4 8.98 -2.44 -3.81
N HIS A 5 7.90 -1.71 -4.08
CA HIS A 5 6.67 -2.24 -4.62
C HIS A 5 5.90 -1.22 -5.44
N VAL A 6 4.90 -1.72 -6.16
CA VAL A 6 3.82 -0.92 -6.76
C VAL A 6 2.52 -1.24 -6.04
N SER A 7 1.65 -0.23 -5.90
CA SER A 7 0.38 -0.35 -5.19
C SER A 7 -0.81 -0.19 -6.14
N TYR A 8 -1.80 -1.06 -5.99
CA TYR A 8 -3.01 -1.12 -6.80
C TYR A 8 -4.24 -1.13 -5.88
N ALA A 9 -5.12 -0.15 -6.03
CA ALA A 9 -6.38 -0.08 -5.31
C ALA A 9 -7.34 -1.17 -5.81
N ALA A 10 -7.97 -1.88 -4.87
CA ALA A 10 -8.99 -2.87 -5.16
C ALA A 10 -10.14 -2.26 -5.97
N GLU A 11 -10.68 -3.05 -6.89
CA GLU A 11 -11.78 -2.69 -7.78
C GLU A 11 -13.12 -2.94 -7.08
N ALA A 12 -14.24 -2.68 -7.76
CA ALA A 12 -15.59 -2.84 -7.20
C ALA A 12 -15.90 -4.24 -6.61
N GLY A 13 -15.19 -5.29 -7.06
CA GLY A 13 -15.31 -6.64 -6.50
C GLY A 13 -14.59 -6.84 -5.16
N GLY A 14 -13.90 -5.83 -4.65
CA GLY A 14 -13.12 -5.87 -3.41
C GLY A 14 -11.80 -6.59 -3.56
N LEU A 15 -11.03 -6.62 -2.47
CA LEU A 15 -9.64 -7.09 -2.45
C LEU A 15 -9.46 -8.49 -3.04
N LYS A 16 -10.31 -9.44 -2.63
CA LYS A 16 -10.19 -10.84 -3.03
C LYS A 16 -10.46 -11.02 -4.52
N ALA A 17 -11.52 -10.39 -5.06
CA ALA A 17 -11.86 -10.53 -6.47
C ALA A 17 -10.79 -9.89 -7.37
N THR A 18 -10.29 -8.71 -6.99
CA THR A 18 -9.18 -8.06 -7.70
C THR A 18 -7.91 -8.92 -7.65
N ALA A 19 -7.58 -9.48 -6.48
CA ALA A 19 -6.44 -10.38 -6.34
C ALA A 19 -6.58 -11.66 -7.18
N ASP A 20 -7.76 -12.29 -7.19
CA ASP A 20 -8.02 -13.49 -7.99
C ASP A 20 -7.89 -13.20 -9.50
N ARG A 21 -8.34 -12.02 -9.95
CA ARG A 21 -8.18 -11.58 -11.35
C ARG A 21 -6.70 -11.34 -11.69
N LEU A 22 -5.98 -10.59 -10.88
CA LEU A 22 -4.56 -10.27 -11.10
C LEU A 22 -3.67 -11.52 -11.02
N SER A 23 -3.97 -12.45 -10.11
CA SER A 23 -3.30 -13.74 -9.99
C SER A 23 -3.31 -14.52 -11.30
N LYS A 24 -4.46 -14.57 -11.99
CA LYS A 24 -4.60 -15.24 -13.29
C LYS A 24 -3.80 -14.55 -14.40
N LEU A 25 -3.64 -13.23 -14.34
CA LEU A 25 -2.91 -12.46 -15.35
C LEU A 25 -1.40 -12.51 -15.15
N ILE A 26 -0.96 -12.43 -13.89
CA ILE A 26 0.47 -12.37 -13.51
C ILE A 26 1.06 -13.79 -13.41
N GLY A 27 0.22 -14.80 -13.14
CA GLY A 27 0.67 -16.17 -12.89
C GLY A 27 1.30 -16.37 -11.51
N VAL A 28 1.02 -15.47 -10.57
CA VAL A 28 1.56 -15.48 -9.19
C VAL A 28 0.40 -15.54 -8.21
N THR A 29 0.46 -16.46 -7.25
CA THR A 29 -0.51 -16.54 -6.17
C THR A 29 -0.30 -15.42 -5.17
N ALA A 30 -1.37 -14.67 -4.88
CA ALA A 30 -1.34 -13.66 -3.82
C ALA A 30 -1.24 -14.33 -2.45
N VAL A 31 -0.55 -13.66 -1.52
CA VAL A 31 -0.52 -14.03 -0.10
C VAL A 31 -1.16 -12.91 0.73
N ASP A 32 -1.78 -13.28 1.84
CA ASP A 32 -2.37 -12.31 2.75
C ASP A 32 -1.26 -11.40 3.31
N GLY A 33 -1.39 -10.11 3.07
CA GLY A 33 -0.42 -9.12 3.52
C GLY A 33 -0.76 -8.62 4.92
N GLY A 34 -2.05 -8.48 5.24
CA GLY A 34 -2.55 -8.09 6.55
C GLY A 34 -3.21 -6.71 6.61
N VAL A 35 -3.44 -6.24 7.84
CA VAL A 35 -4.17 -4.99 8.13
C VAL A 35 -3.22 -3.87 8.49
N HIS A 36 -3.47 -2.67 7.98
CA HIS A 36 -2.80 -1.41 8.30
C HIS A 36 -3.64 -0.59 9.30
N PRO A 37 -3.42 -0.70 10.62
CA PRO A 37 -4.32 -0.06 11.60
C PRO A 37 -4.30 1.46 11.49
N ARG A 38 -3.12 2.04 11.23
CA ARG A 38 -2.94 3.49 11.11
C ARG A 38 -3.60 4.08 9.86
N PHE A 39 -3.83 3.27 8.84
CA PHE A 39 -4.35 3.74 7.56
C PHE A 39 -5.81 3.31 7.33
N GLY A 40 -6.33 2.39 8.13
CA GLY A 40 -7.67 1.83 7.92
C GLY A 40 -7.75 1.08 6.59
N THR A 41 -6.70 0.35 6.20
CA THR A 41 -6.65 -0.43 4.96
C THR A 41 -6.19 -1.85 5.27
N ARG A 42 -6.37 -2.76 4.31
CA ARG A 42 -5.75 -4.09 4.32
C ARG A 42 -5.22 -4.42 2.94
N ASN A 43 -4.27 -5.34 2.84
CA ASN A 43 -3.71 -5.73 1.55
C ASN A 43 -3.53 -7.24 1.40
N VAL A 44 -3.40 -7.64 0.14
CA VAL A 44 -2.69 -8.85 -0.25
C VAL A 44 -1.46 -8.44 -1.06
N ILE A 45 -0.46 -9.30 -1.12
CA ILE A 45 0.74 -9.05 -1.91
C ILE A 45 0.98 -10.20 -2.89
N PHE A 46 1.52 -9.86 -4.05
CA PHE A 46 2.07 -10.79 -5.03
C PHE A 46 3.59 -10.73 -4.92
N PRO A 47 4.23 -11.73 -4.31
CA PRO A 47 5.69 -11.76 -4.21
C PRO A 47 6.31 -11.87 -5.62
N LEU A 48 7.27 -11.01 -5.91
CA LEU A 48 8.04 -11.02 -7.15
C LEU A 48 9.52 -11.30 -6.83
N ALA A 49 10.36 -11.34 -7.87
CA ALA A 49 11.79 -11.58 -7.68
C ALA A 49 12.45 -10.46 -6.85
N LYS A 50 13.53 -10.81 -6.13
CA LYS A 50 14.43 -9.85 -5.44
C LYS A 50 13.72 -8.93 -4.45
N ASP A 51 12.82 -9.51 -3.65
CA ASP A 51 12.06 -8.84 -2.58
C ASP A 51 11.10 -7.73 -3.06
N HIS A 52 10.83 -7.67 -4.36
CA HIS A 52 9.79 -6.80 -4.91
C HIS A 52 8.42 -7.43 -4.75
N TYR A 53 7.36 -6.62 -4.71
CA TYR A 53 6.00 -7.12 -4.73
C TYR A 53 5.03 -6.16 -5.42
N LEU A 54 3.91 -6.70 -5.88
CA LEU A 54 2.71 -5.91 -6.15
C LEU A 54 1.83 -5.97 -4.90
N GLU A 55 1.44 -4.81 -4.40
CA GLU A 55 0.43 -4.66 -3.35
C GLU A 55 -0.93 -4.42 -4.00
N VAL A 56 -1.92 -5.23 -3.63
CA VAL A 56 -3.33 -4.86 -3.85
C VAL A 56 -3.90 -4.45 -2.50
N VAL A 57 -4.47 -3.26 -2.43
CA VAL A 57 -4.92 -2.65 -1.18
C VAL A 57 -6.38 -2.25 -1.26
N GLU A 58 -7.10 -2.46 -0.17
CA GLU A 58 -8.50 -2.11 0.00
C GLU A 58 -8.66 -1.27 1.27
N VAL A 59 -9.57 -0.30 1.21
CA VAL A 59 -9.97 0.48 2.37
C VAL A 59 -10.93 -0.31 3.25
N LEU A 60 -10.71 -0.26 4.56
CA LEU A 60 -11.63 -0.79 5.55
C LEU A 60 -12.67 0.27 5.90
N ASP A 61 -13.86 -0.19 6.26
CA ASP A 61 -14.87 0.64 6.92
C ASP A 61 -14.44 0.91 8.38
N HIS A 62 -13.50 1.84 8.54
CA HIS A 62 -12.85 2.15 9.81
C HIS A 62 -12.48 3.64 9.86
N PRO A 63 -12.73 4.38 10.97
CA PRO A 63 -12.50 5.83 11.03
C PRO A 63 -11.08 6.32 10.71
N ALA A 64 -10.09 5.43 10.76
CA ALA A 64 -8.72 5.75 10.35
C ALA A 64 -8.61 5.99 8.85
N SER A 65 -9.41 5.31 8.01
CA SER A 65 -9.36 5.49 6.56
C SER A 65 -9.84 6.86 6.11
N ASP A 66 -10.74 7.48 6.87
CA ASP A 66 -11.26 8.82 6.58
C ASP A 66 -10.27 9.93 6.93
N LYS A 67 -9.25 9.63 7.75
CA LYS A 67 -8.28 10.61 8.26
C LYS A 67 -6.88 10.43 7.69
N ALA A 68 -6.48 9.19 7.42
CA ALA A 68 -5.15 8.88 6.93
C ALA A 68 -5.06 9.18 5.43
N PRO A 69 -4.07 9.97 4.96
CA PRO A 69 -3.92 10.29 3.53
C PRO A 69 -3.86 9.05 2.63
N PHE A 70 -3.23 7.97 3.09
CA PHE A 70 -3.19 6.72 2.32
C PHE A 70 -4.57 6.06 2.25
N GLY A 71 -5.32 6.01 3.35
CA GLY A 71 -6.68 5.48 3.37
C GLY A 71 -7.62 6.26 2.45
N GLN A 72 -7.51 7.59 2.45
CA GLN A 72 -8.25 8.49 1.56
C GLN A 72 -7.90 8.24 0.08
N ALA A 73 -6.60 8.11 -0.26
CA ALA A 73 -6.16 7.82 -1.62
C ALA A 73 -6.68 6.46 -2.11
N VAL A 74 -6.57 5.42 -1.28
CA VAL A 74 -7.09 4.08 -1.60
C VAL A 74 -8.60 4.12 -1.79
N ARG A 75 -9.35 4.79 -0.90
CA ARG A 75 -10.80 4.94 -1.01
C ARG A 75 -11.18 5.62 -2.32
N ALA A 76 -10.59 6.76 -2.62
CA ALA A 76 -10.88 7.53 -3.83
C ALA A 76 -10.60 6.70 -5.10
N ALA A 77 -9.47 5.99 -5.15
CA ALA A 77 -9.14 5.13 -6.28
C ALA A 77 -10.11 3.95 -6.43
N SER A 78 -10.47 3.28 -5.32
CA SER A 78 -11.47 2.20 -5.34
C SER A 78 -12.86 2.69 -5.79
N GLU A 79 -13.29 3.86 -5.32
CA GLU A 79 -14.54 4.51 -5.75
C GLU A 79 -14.52 4.92 -7.23
N ALA A 80 -13.34 5.22 -7.79
CA ALA A 80 -13.13 5.47 -9.22
C ALA A 80 -13.00 4.18 -10.06
N GLY A 81 -13.17 3.00 -9.46
CA GLY A 81 -13.13 1.71 -10.16
C GLY A 81 -11.92 0.83 -9.84
N GLY A 82 -11.03 1.29 -8.96
CA GLY A 82 -9.74 0.67 -8.66
C GLY A 82 -8.67 1.03 -9.69
N GLY A 83 -7.45 0.54 -9.50
CA GLY A 83 -6.34 0.85 -10.42
C GLY A 83 -5.02 1.12 -9.74
N TRP A 84 -4.03 1.56 -10.52
CA TRP A 84 -2.71 1.91 -10.02
C TRP A 84 -2.76 3.14 -9.12
N LEU A 85 -2.13 3.06 -7.95
CA LEU A 85 -1.99 4.19 -7.01
C LEU A 85 -0.63 4.86 -7.13
N GLY A 86 0.43 4.06 -7.21
CA GLY A 86 1.79 4.56 -7.20
C GLY A 86 2.83 3.50 -6.94
N TRP A 87 4.07 3.95 -6.77
CA TRP A 87 5.24 3.11 -6.56
C TRP A 87 6.04 3.61 -5.36
N VAL A 88 6.72 2.70 -4.69
CA VAL A 88 7.47 2.96 -3.47
C VAL A 88 8.94 2.68 -3.70
N VAL A 89 9.80 3.53 -3.15
CA VAL A 89 11.24 3.38 -3.17
C VAL A 89 11.74 3.12 -1.76
N ALA A 90 12.39 1.98 -1.57
CA ALA A 90 13.11 1.69 -0.35
C ALA A 90 14.47 2.38 -0.37
N VAL A 91 14.81 2.98 0.77
CA VAL A 91 16.10 3.62 1.03
C VAL A 91 16.66 3.07 2.33
N ASP A 92 17.98 2.96 2.42
CA ASP A 92 18.64 2.40 3.61
C ASP A 92 18.60 3.40 4.78
N ASP A 93 18.62 4.70 4.46
CA ASP A 93 18.49 5.79 5.43
C ASP A 93 17.47 6.83 4.93
N ILE A 94 16.32 6.89 5.60
CA ILE A 94 15.24 7.84 5.27
C ILE A 94 15.57 9.27 5.68
N SER A 95 16.51 9.48 6.61
CA SER A 95 16.86 10.82 7.12
C SER A 95 17.46 11.72 6.04
N VAL A 96 18.18 11.14 5.08
CA VAL A 96 18.69 11.86 3.90
C VAL A 96 17.53 12.42 3.06
N VAL A 97 16.44 11.65 2.92
CA VAL A 97 15.24 12.09 2.19
C VAL A 97 14.45 13.11 2.99
N GLU A 98 14.34 12.93 4.31
CA GLU A 98 13.71 13.90 5.22
C GLU A 98 14.40 15.26 5.16
N HIS A 99 15.74 15.28 5.25
CA HIS A 99 16.54 16.50 5.16
C HIS A 99 16.37 17.19 3.81
N ARG A 100 16.46 16.42 2.71
CA ARG A 100 16.27 16.95 1.35
C ARG A 100 14.88 17.57 1.14
N LEU A 101 13.84 17.00 1.74
CA LEU A 101 12.46 17.44 1.56
C LEU A 101 11.96 18.38 2.67
N GLY A 102 12.78 18.64 3.68
CA GLY A 102 12.45 19.51 4.82
C GLY A 102 11.25 19.02 5.64
N ARG A 103 10.99 17.71 5.69
CA ARG A 103 9.86 17.14 6.43
C ARG A 103 10.18 15.75 6.96
N GLU A 104 9.65 15.43 8.14
CA GLU A 104 9.84 14.12 8.77
C GLU A 104 8.96 13.05 8.10
N SER A 105 9.48 11.83 8.09
CA SER A 105 8.73 10.63 7.77
C SER A 105 7.81 10.25 8.93
N VAL A 106 6.75 9.51 8.62
CA VAL A 106 5.77 9.04 9.60
C VAL A 106 5.87 7.54 9.79
N PRO A 107 5.56 7.00 10.99
CA PRO A 107 5.56 5.57 11.21
C PRO A 107 4.38 4.90 10.51
N GLY A 108 4.63 3.75 9.88
CA GLY A 108 3.64 2.83 9.35
C GLY A 108 3.77 1.46 10.01
N ASN A 109 2.65 0.72 10.09
CA ASN A 109 2.66 -0.66 10.56
C ASN A 109 1.59 -1.52 9.89
N ARG A 110 1.86 -2.82 9.84
CA ARG A 110 0.97 -3.86 9.30
C ARG A 110 0.98 -5.09 10.20
N HIS A 111 -0.18 -5.62 10.53
CA HIS A 111 -0.32 -6.90 11.24
C HIS A 111 -0.66 -8.00 10.26
N ARG A 112 0.19 -9.03 10.19
CA ARG A 112 -0.04 -10.24 9.40
C ARG A 112 -0.98 -11.21 10.15
N PRO A 113 -1.66 -12.12 9.43
CA PRO A 113 -2.49 -13.15 10.06
C PRO A 113 -1.75 -14.08 11.03
N ASP A 114 -0.43 -14.24 10.84
CA ASP A 114 0.43 -15.05 11.72
C ASP A 114 0.81 -14.35 13.05
N GLY A 115 0.29 -13.14 13.30
CA GLY A 115 0.58 -12.34 14.49
C GLY A 115 1.83 -11.45 14.37
N THR A 116 2.58 -11.53 13.27
CA THR A 116 3.75 -10.69 13.04
C THR A 116 3.34 -9.24 12.79
N GLU A 117 3.95 -8.31 13.54
CA GLU A 117 3.85 -6.88 13.26
C GLU A 117 5.07 -6.41 12.44
N LEU A 118 4.80 -5.84 11.27
CA LEU A 118 5.80 -5.13 10.47
C LEU A 118 5.73 -3.63 10.75
N LYS A 119 6.89 -2.98 10.81
CA LYS A 119 7.04 -1.55 11.05
C LYS A 119 7.97 -0.92 10.03
N TRP A 120 7.67 0.31 9.64
CA TRP A 120 8.51 1.10 8.74
C TRP A 120 8.31 2.60 8.99
N ARG A 121 9.10 3.41 8.28
CA ARG A 121 8.91 4.85 8.15
C ARG A 121 8.68 5.20 6.69
N GLN A 122 7.80 6.17 6.44
CA GLN A 122 7.42 6.55 5.08
C GLN A 122 7.19 8.04 4.92
N LEU A 123 7.29 8.51 3.68
CA LEU A 123 7.13 9.90 3.30
C LEU A 123 6.61 9.95 1.86
N GLY A 124 5.83 10.98 1.53
CA GLY A 124 5.36 11.20 0.14
C GLY A 124 3.94 10.77 -0.15
N ILE A 125 3.22 10.17 0.82
CA ILE A 125 1.84 9.68 0.66
C ILE A 125 0.87 10.74 0.13
N LYS A 126 1.00 12.00 0.57
CA LYS A 126 0.14 13.10 0.07
C LYS A 126 0.25 13.31 -1.44
N GLY A 127 1.35 12.90 -2.07
CA GLY A 127 1.53 12.95 -3.52
C GLY A 127 0.56 12.04 -4.28
N LEU A 128 0.15 10.91 -3.68
CA LEU A 128 -0.82 9.97 -4.29
C LEU A 128 -2.20 10.59 -4.52
N MET A 129 -2.52 11.69 -3.84
CA MET A 129 -3.78 12.42 -4.02
C MET A 129 -3.65 13.65 -4.93
N ALA A 130 -2.42 14.09 -5.21
CA ALA A 130 -2.15 15.32 -5.95
C ALA A 130 -1.96 15.10 -7.45
N ASP A 131 -1.67 13.86 -7.86
CA ASP A 131 -1.44 13.45 -9.26
C ASP A 131 -2.08 12.07 -9.47
N PRO A 132 -3.42 12.01 -9.63
CA PRO A 132 -4.18 10.76 -9.71
C PRO A 132 -4.07 10.04 -11.07
#